data_AF-A0A9D8SZK8-F1
#
_entry.id   AF-A0A9D8SZK8-F1
#
_cell.length_a   1.000
_cell.length_b   1.000
_cell.length_c   1.000
_cell.angle_alpha   90.00
_cell.angle_beta   90.00
_cell.angle_gamma   90.00
#
_symmetry.space_group_name_H-M   'P 1'
#
loop_
_entity.id
_entity.type
_entity.pdbx_description
1 polymer ?
#
loop_
_entity_poly.entity_id
_entity_poly.type
_entity_poly.pdbx_seq_one_letter_code
_entity_poly.pdbx_strand_id
1 'polypeptide(L)' 'MIQLVIDRGNSACKWAFFSLDEQQPDMTAEPLEVLTTLSGDMLPDIYFEQYQPQAGIYSSVGPADEAFIAALRERIPQ' A
#
# COMPACT_ATOMS: atom_id res chain seq x y z
N MET A 1 -4.08 7.21 11.79
CA MET A 1 -4.20 5.89 11.13
C MET A 1 -3.17 5.81 10.01
N ILE A 2 -2.52 4.66 9.80
CA ILE A 2 -1.64 4.49 8.62
C ILE A 2 -2.45 3.86 7.48
N GLN A 3 -2.47 4.54 6.34
CA GLN A 3 -3.07 4.04 5.10
C GLN A 3 -1.98 3.69 4.08
N LEU A 4 -2.07 2.50 3.51
CA LEU A 4 -1.20 2.04 2.44
C LEU A 4 -1.86 2.34 1.08
N VAL A 5 -1.13 2.95 0.16
CA VAL A 5 -1.53 3.12 -1.23
C VAL A 5 -0.58 2.32 -2.12
N ILE A 6 -1.16 1.52 -3.02
CA ILE A 6 -0.45 0.62 -3.91
C ILE A 6 -0.85 0.96 -5.34
N ASP A 7 0.14 1.28 -6.17
CA ASP A 7 -0.02 1.56 -7.60
C ASP A 7 0.79 0.56 -8.42
N ARG A 8 0.09 -0.41 -9.02
CA ARG A 8 0.68 -1.50 -9.78
C ARG A 8 0.62 -1.21 -11.28
N GLY A 9 1.75 -0.81 -11.84
CA GLY A 9 1.96 -0.74 -13.28
C GLY A 9 2.39 -2.08 -13.88
N ASN A 10 2.65 -2.11 -15.18
CA ASN A 10 3.09 -3.34 -15.87
C ASN A 10 4.50 -3.79 -15.47
N SER A 11 5.40 -2.85 -15.18
CA SER A 11 6.83 -3.14 -14.90
C SER A 11 7.21 -2.97 -13.44
N ALA A 12 6.50 -2.11 -12.71
CA ALA A 12 6.81 -1.77 -11.32
C ALA A 12 5.53 -1.65 -10.49
N CYS A 13 5.67 -1.91 -9.19
CA CYS A 13 4.65 -1.66 -8.19
C CYS A 13 5.18 -0.62 -7.20
N LYS A 14 4.42 0.46 -6.99
CA LYS A 14 4.75 1.51 -6.03
C LYS A 14 3.92 1.35 -4.78
N TRP A 15 4.54 1.60 -3.64
CA TRP A 15 3.97 1.46 -2.31
C TRP A 15 4.19 2.76 -1.57
N ALA A 16 3.14 3.36 -1.03
CA ALA A 16 3.22 4.60 -0.29
C ALA A 16 2.43 4.51 1.01
N PHE A 17 3.08 4.86 2.13
CA PHE A 17 2.45 4.88 3.44
C PHE A 17 2.08 6.31 3.82
N PHE A 18 0.84 6.54 4.23
CA PHE A 18 0.35 7.84 4.65
C PHE A 18 -0.10 7.80 6.10
N SER A 19 0.33 8.77 6.90
CA SER A 19 -0.30 9.03 8.20
C SER A 19 -1.47 9.96 7.99
N LEU A 20 -2.68 9.42 8.12
CA LEU A 20 -3.90 10.21 8.05
C LEU A 20 -4.38 10.58 9.45
N ASP A 21 -4.69 11.86 9.60
CA ASP A 21 -5.49 12.37 10.70
C ASP A 21 -6.97 12.32 10.29
N GLU A 22 -7.76 11.52 11.02
CA GLU A 22 -9.19 11.35 10.76
C GLU A 22 -9.99 12.64 10.98
N GLN A 23 -9.45 13.61 11.75
CA GLN A 23 -10.14 14.87 12.03
C GLN A 23 -9.98 15.91 10.93
N GLN A 24 -8.92 15.80 10.11
CA GLN A 24 -8.67 16.68 8.97
C GLN A 24 -8.00 15.88 7.85
N PRO A 25 -8.76 15.36 6.87
CA PRO A 25 -8.15 14.75 5.69
C PRO A 25 -7.41 15.83 4.91
N ASP A 26 -6.10 15.93 5.14
CA ASP A 26 -5.23 16.84 4.43
C ASP A 26 -4.98 16.31 3.02
N MET A 27 -5.50 17.02 2.02
CA MET A 27 -5.29 16.71 0.60
C MET A 27 -3.83 16.89 0.15
N THR A 28 -2.97 17.42 1.02
CA THR A 28 -1.53 17.64 0.79
C THR A 28 -0.64 16.72 1.63
N ALA A 29 -1.21 15.71 2.31
CA ALA A 29 -0.43 14.77 3.11
C ALA A 29 0.70 14.13 2.28
N GLU A 30 1.94 14.42 2.67
CA GLU A 30 3.10 13.76 2.07
C GLU A 30 3.18 12.30 2.57
N PRO A 31 3.60 11.36 1.70
CA PRO A 31 3.83 10.00 2.13
C PRO A 31 4.97 9.97 3.14
N LEU A 32 4.81 9.17 4.19
CA LEU A 32 5.88 8.85 5.14
C LEU A 32 7.05 8.14 4.44
N GLU A 33 6.72 7.30 3.47
CA GLU A 33 7.68 6.48 2.73
C GLU A 33 7.10 6.10 1.36
N VAL A 34 7.98 6.03 0.35
CA VAL A 34 7.63 5.57 -1.00
C VAL A 34 8.63 4.54 -1.48
N LEU A 35 8.15 3.32 -1.72
CA LEU A 35 8.96 2.18 -2.12
C LEU A 35 8.54 1.69 -3.50
N THR A 36 9.46 1.05 -4.21
CA THR A 36 9.19 0.48 -5.54
C THR A 36 9.71 -0.95 -5.62
N THR A 37 8.87 -1.86 -6.09
CA THR A 37 9.20 -3.25 -6.40
C THR A 37 8.90 -3.53 -7.88
N LEU A 38 9.25 -4.72 -8.39
CA LEU A 38 8.71 -5.16 -9.67
C LEU A 38 7.19 -5.39 -9.55
N SER A 39 6.47 -5.31 -10.66
CA SER A 39 5.00 -5.37 -10.66
C SER A 39 4.41 -6.59 -9.93
N GLY A 40 5.04 -7.75 -10.01
CA GLY A 40 4.58 -8.98 -9.34
C GLY A 40 5.09 -9.19 -7.92
N ASP A 41 6.03 -8.36 -7.47
CA ASP A 41 6.73 -8.59 -6.22
C ASP A 41 6.00 -7.94 -5.06
N MET A 42 5.79 -8.72 -4.00
CA MET A 42 5.26 -8.24 -2.73
C MET A 42 6.32 -7.43 -1.99
N LEU A 43 5.89 -6.38 -1.30
CA LEU A 43 6.76 -5.64 -0.40
C LEU A 43 7.19 -6.54 0.78
N PRO A 44 8.44 -6.47 1.27
CA PRO A 44 8.88 -7.27 2.42
C PRO A 44 8.06 -6.99 3.70
N ASP A 45 7.82 -8.04 4.50
CA ASP A 45 6.97 -7.97 5.70
C ASP A 45 7.45 -6.94 6.75
N ILE A 46 8.75 -6.65 6.80
CA ILE A 46 9.34 -5.64 7.71
C ILE A 46 8.67 -4.26 7.58
N TYR A 47 8.21 -3.88 6.39
CA TYR A 47 7.53 -2.60 6.18
C TYR A 47 6.10 -2.61 6.72
N PHE A 48 5.42 -3.77 6.67
CA PHE A 48 4.10 -3.93 7.28
C PHE A 48 4.21 -3.95 8.81
N GLU A 49 5.25 -4.57 9.36
CA GLU A 49 5.54 -4.55 10.81
C GLU A 49 5.90 -3.15 11.31
N GLN A 50 6.69 -2.40 10.54
CA GLN A 50 7.13 -1.04 10.87
C GLN A 50 5.99 -0.04 10.82
N TYR A 51 5.21 -0.03 9.74
CA TYR A 51 4.20 0.99 9.51
C TYR A 51 2.80 0.59 9.97
N GLN A 52 2.54 -0.70 10.17
CA GLN A 52 1.26 -1.25 10.65
C GLN A 52 0.05 -0.61 9.95
N PRO A 53 -0.03 -0.68 8.61
CA PRO A 53 -1.16 -0.12 7.88
C PRO A 53 -2.46 -0.77 8.33
N GLN A 54 -3.51 0.04 8.48
CA GLN A 54 -4.85 -0.37 8.93
C GLN A 54 -5.86 -0.37 7.77
N ALA A 55 -5.51 0.28 6.67
CA ALA A 55 -6.31 0.35 5.45
C ALA A 55 -5.40 0.37 4.22
N GLY A 56 -5.94 -0.09 3.09
CA GLY A 56 -5.22 -0.17 1.81
C GLY A 56 -6.06 0.33 0.64
N ILE A 57 -5.45 1.11 -0.25
CA ILE A 57 -5.99 1.39 -1.60
C ILE A 57 -5.08 0.69 -2.60
N TYR A 58 -5.68 -0.09 -3.50
CA TYR A 58 -4.98 -0.79 -4.56
C TYR A 58 -5.47 -0.32 -5.93
N SER A 59 -4.53 0.07 -6.79
CA SER A 59 -4.75 0.45 -8.18
C SER A 59 -3.88 -0.40 -9.09
N SER A 60 -4.38 -0.75 -10.28
CA SER A 60 -3.68 -1.58 -11.26
C SER A 60 -4.02 -1.18 -12.69
N VAL A 61 -3.01 -1.15 -13.57
CA VAL A 61 -3.19 -0.94 -15.02
C VAL A 61 -3.76 -2.21 -15.71
N GLY A 62 -3.57 -3.38 -15.11
CA GLY A 62 -4.10 -4.67 -15.57
C GLY A 62 -5.28 -5.18 -14.74
N PRO A 63 -5.83 -6.37 -15.07
CA PRO A 63 -6.89 -7.00 -14.28
C PRO A 63 -6.48 -7.16 -12.81
N ALA A 64 -7.47 -7.18 -11.91
CA ALA A 64 -7.23 -7.43 -10.50
C ALA A 64 -6.52 -8.78 -10.31
N ASP A 65 -5.47 -8.77 -9.50
CA ASP A 65 -4.69 -9.96 -9.17
C ASP A 65 -5.14 -10.44 -7.79
N GLU A 66 -6.10 -11.37 -7.81
CA GLU A 66 -6.75 -11.88 -6.61
C GLU A 66 -5.75 -12.52 -5.63
N ALA A 67 -4.68 -13.17 -6.15
CA ALA A 67 -3.65 -13.76 -5.31
C ALA A 67 -2.84 -12.67 -4.59
N PHE A 68 -2.48 -11.61 -5.31
CA PHE A 68 -1.81 -10.45 -4.73
C PHE A 68 -2.69 -9.75 -3.67
N ILE A 69 -3.97 -9.53 -3.96
CA ILE A 69 -4.91 -8.90 -3.03
C ILE A 69 -5.15 -9.79 -1.80
N ALA A 70 -5.26 -11.10 -1.97
CA ALA A 70 -5.38 -12.03 -0.85
C ALA A 70 -4.14 -11.97 0.08
N ALA A 71 -2.94 -11.96 -0.50
CA ALA A 71 -1.70 -11.81 0.26
C ALA A 71 -1.60 -10.47 1.01
N LEU A 72 -2.14 -9.37 0.45
CA LEU A 72 -2.23 -8.10 1.16
C LEU A 72 -3.16 -8.17 2.37
N ARG A 73 -4.31 -8.85 2.24
CA ARG A 73 -5.29 -8.98 3.34
C ARG A 73 -4.76 -9.78 4.53
N GLU A 74 -3.80 -10.68 4.31
CA GLU A 74 -3.13 -11.40 5.40
C GLU A 74 -2.18 -10.50 6.21
N ARG A 75 -1.74 -9.38 5.64
CA ARG A 75 -0.72 -8.47 6.21
C ARG A 75 -1.28 -7.19 6.81
N ILE A 76 -2.50 -6.80 6.42
CA ILE A 76 -3.18 -5.60 6.89
C ILE A 76 -4.27 -6.06 7.88
N PRO A 77 -4.09 -5.85 9.19
CA PRO A 77 -5.11 -6.20 10.19
C PRO A 77 -6.43 -5.46 9.91
N GLN A 78 -7.56 -6.17 10.08
CA GLN A 78 -8.90 -5.56 10.03
C GLN A 78 -9.27 -4.86 11.33
#